data_AF-A0A3D5YIC3-F1
#
_entry.id   AF-A0A3D5YIC3-F1
#
_cell.length_a   1.000
_cell.length_b   1.000
_cell.length_c   1.000
_cell.angle_alpha   90.00
_cell.angle_beta   90.00
_cell.angle_gamma   90.00
#
_symmetry.space_group_name_H-M   'P 1'
#
loop_
_entity.id
_entity.type
_entity.pdbx_description
1 polymer ?
#
loop_
_entity_poly.entity_id
_entity_poly.type
_entity_poly.pdbx_seq_one_letter_code
_entity_poly.pdbx_strand_id
1 'polypeptide(L)'
;MLKDIWPGTMGSFPDKFLLGSGQLFFVATDGEYGRELRSTDGTEEGTQMIIDIVINGNTSSPGNFTIMNNKVYFAATDGIK
;
A
#
# COMPACT_ATOMS: atom_id res chain seq x y z
N MET A 1 15.70 -8.49 0.16
CA MET A 1 15.68 -7.01 0.25
C MET A 1 14.35 -6.58 -0.35
N LEU A 2 13.66 -5.60 0.25
CA LEU A 2 12.38 -5.12 -0.28
C LEU A 2 12.60 -4.42 -1.63
N LYS A 3 11.57 -4.40 -2.47
CA LYS A 3 11.56 -3.67 -3.74
C LYS A 3 11.74 -2.18 -3.51
N ASP A 4 12.52 -1.54 -4.37
CA ASP A 4 12.50 -0.09 -4.51
C ASP A 4 11.21 0.35 -5.21
N ILE A 5 10.29 0.90 -4.44
CA ILE A 5 8.94 1.26 -4.90
C ILE A 5 8.96 2.57 -5.70
N TRP A 6 9.81 3.53 -5.31
CA TRP A 6 9.97 4.80 -6.02
C TRP A 6 11.45 5.11 -6.22
N PRO A 7 12.06 4.57 -7.28
CA PRO A 7 13.46 4.78 -7.56
C PRO A 7 13.78 6.27 -7.75
N GLY A 8 14.89 6.71 -7.16
CA GLY A 8 15.34 8.10 -7.20
C GLY A 8 15.54 8.68 -5.81
N THR A 9 15.52 10.00 -5.70
CA THR A 9 15.85 10.73 -4.45
C THR A 9 14.63 11.04 -3.58
N MET A 10 13.41 10.88 -4.09
CA MET A 10 12.20 11.31 -3.39
C MET A 10 11.75 10.31 -2.32
N GLY A 11 12.00 9.01 -2.50
CA GLY A 11 11.63 7.97 -1.53
C GLY A 11 10.13 7.65 -1.51
N SER A 12 9.77 6.44 -1.09
CA SER A 12 8.41 5.91 -1.19
C SER A 12 7.52 6.12 0.04
N PHE A 13 8.07 6.68 1.12
CA PHE A 13 7.38 7.05 2.37
C PHE A 13 6.38 5.99 2.90
N PRO A 14 6.86 4.77 3.23
CA PRO A 14 6.00 3.73 3.77
C PRO A 14 5.49 4.07 5.18
N ASP A 15 4.19 3.94 5.42
CA ASP A 15 3.56 4.07 6.75
C ASP A 15 2.40 3.06 6.93
N LYS A 16 1.67 3.16 8.06
CA LYS A 16 0.45 2.38 8.36
C LYS A 16 0.63 0.87 8.21
N PHE A 17 1.65 0.37 8.89
CA PHE A 17 2.04 -1.05 8.87
C PHE A 17 1.03 -1.94 9.61
N LEU A 18 0.64 -3.05 8.97
CA LEU A 18 -0.14 -4.12 9.58
C LEU A 18 0.40 -5.48 9.14
N LEU A 19 0.75 -6.34 10.09
CA LEU A 19 1.09 -7.73 9.81
C LEU A 19 -0.18 -8.58 9.87
N GLY A 20 -0.51 -9.28 8.79
CA GLY A 20 -1.70 -10.14 8.71
C GLY A 20 -1.54 -11.25 7.68
N SER A 21 -2.08 -12.44 7.95
CA SER A 21 -2.10 -13.56 6.99
C SER A 21 -0.72 -13.90 6.38
N GLY A 22 0.37 -13.70 7.14
CA GLY A 22 1.74 -13.97 6.69
C GLY A 22 2.37 -12.89 5.79
N GLN A 23 1.71 -11.75 5.57
CA GLN A 23 2.22 -10.62 4.80
C GLN A 23 2.22 -9.33 5.63
N LEU A 24 3.14 -8.41 5.30
CA LEU A 24 3.12 -7.05 5.80
C LEU A 24 2.36 -6.17 4.81
N PHE A 25 1.31 -5.50 5.29
CA PHE A 25 0.54 -4.50 4.56
C PHE A 25 0.98 -3.10 4.98
N PHE A 26 1.09 -2.18 4.04
CA PHE A 26 1.54 -0.81 4.29
C PHE A 26 1.06 0.14 3.19
N VAL A 27 1.15 1.45 3.44
CA VAL A 27 0.84 2.47 2.43
C VAL A 27 2.13 3.16 2.01
N ALA A 28 2.35 3.26 0.71
CA ALA A 28 3.51 3.95 0.13
C ALA A 28 3.11 4.66 -1.17
N THR A 29 4.04 5.36 -1.81
CA THR A 29 3.86 5.90 -3.16
C THR A 29 5.00 5.48 -4.08
N ASP A 30 4.70 5.35 -5.38
CA ASP A 30 5.64 5.11 -6.48
C ASP A 30 5.83 6.36 -7.37
N GLY A 31 5.22 7.49 -7.00
CA GLY A 31 5.24 8.72 -7.79
C GLY A 31 4.27 8.75 -8.97
N GLU A 32 3.57 7.65 -9.28
CA GLU A 32 2.62 7.57 -10.41
C GLU A 32 1.18 7.41 -9.91
N TYR A 33 0.95 6.53 -8.93
CA TYR A 33 -0.39 6.16 -8.43
C TYR A 33 -0.74 6.83 -7.09
N GLY A 34 0.02 7.82 -6.64
CA GLY A 34 -0.20 8.43 -5.33
C GLY A 34 0.07 7.47 -4.18
N ARG A 35 -0.56 7.69 -3.01
CA ARG A 35 -0.38 6.82 -1.82
C ARG A 35 -1.43 5.69 -1.82
N GLU A 36 -0.96 4.46 -2.00
CA GLU A 36 -1.79 3.26 -2.21
C GLU A 36 -1.38 2.10 -1.29
N LEU A 37 -2.30 1.14 -1.13
CA LEU A 37 -2.09 -0.06 -0.34
C LEU A 37 -1.17 -1.05 -1.04
N ARG A 38 -0.14 -1.50 -0.33
CA ARG A 38 0.86 -2.47 -0.79
C ARG A 38 1.01 -3.61 0.20
N SER A 39 1.46 -4.76 -0.28
CA SER A 39 1.90 -5.88 0.56
C SER A 39 3.31 -6.33 0.22
N THR A 40 3.96 -6.98 1.18
CA THR A 40 5.26 -7.62 1.02
C THR A 40 5.37 -8.88 1.88
N ASP A 41 6.07 -9.88 1.36
CA ASP A 41 6.55 -11.05 2.11
C ASP A 41 8.02 -10.90 2.58
N GLY A 42 8.62 -9.71 2.37
CA GLY A 42 10.02 -9.42 2.67
C GLY A 42 10.98 -9.62 1.49
N THR A 43 10.48 -10.09 0.35
CA THR A 43 11.23 -10.23 -0.89
C THR A 43 10.93 -9.08 -1.86
N GLU A 44 11.82 -8.89 -2.83
CA GLU A 44 11.63 -7.90 -3.89
C GLU A 44 10.43 -8.28 -4.78
N GLU A 45 10.35 -9.55 -5.15
CA GLU A 45 9.29 -10.11 -5.99
C GLU A 45 7.90 -10.07 -5.31
N GLY A 46 7.87 -10.33 -4.00
CA GLY A 46 6.65 -10.30 -3.20
C GLY A 46 6.21 -8.90 -2.76
N THR A 47 6.97 -7.85 -3.07
CA THR A 47 6.58 -6.46 -2.75
C THR A 47 5.75 -5.85 -3.90
N GLN A 48 4.44 -5.74 -3.70
CA GLN A 48 3.48 -5.42 -4.76
C GLN A 48 2.39 -4.45 -4.31
N MET A 49 1.81 -3.72 -5.26
CA MET A 49 0.56 -2.99 -5.05
C MET A 49 -0.60 -3.98 -5.07
N ILE A 50 -1.48 -3.92 -4.07
CA ILE A 50 -2.62 -4.84 -3.98
C ILE A 50 -3.72 -4.40 -4.96
N ILE A 51 -3.99 -3.10 -4.98
CA ILE A 51 -5.03 -2.51 -5.80
C ILE A 51 -4.75 -1.02 -5.97
N ASP A 52 -4.93 -0.52 -7.19
CA ASP A 52 -5.09 0.91 -7.45
C ASP A 52 -6.57 1.26 -7.25
N ILE A 53 -6.86 2.03 -6.22
CA ILE A 53 -8.24 2.39 -5.84
C ILE A 53 -8.67 3.67 -6.55
N VAL A 54 -7.74 4.55 -6.94
CA VAL A 54 -8.06 5.86 -7.53
C VAL A 54 -7.33 6.08 -8.85
N ILE A 55 -8.13 6.16 -9.92
CA ILE A 55 -7.64 6.35 -11.28
C ILE A 55 -7.11 7.79 -11.45
N ASN A 56 -5.99 7.94 -12.16
CA ASN A 56 -5.31 9.21 -12.51
C ASN A 56 -4.40 9.84 -11.43
N GLY A 57 -3.76 9.02 -10.58
CA GLY A 57 -2.66 9.48 -9.72
C GLY A 57 -3.08 10.30 -8.49
N ASN A 58 -4.38 10.34 -8.19
CA ASN A 58 -4.88 10.81 -6.90
C ASN A 58 -4.68 9.72 -5.84
N THR A 59 -4.67 10.08 -4.56
CA THR A 59 -4.46 9.10 -3.48
C THR A 59 -5.77 8.56 -2.93
N SER A 60 -5.83 7.24 -2.71
CA SER A 60 -6.93 6.58 -2.01
C SER A 60 -6.91 6.73 -0.49
N SER A 61 -5.82 7.29 0.06
CA SER A 61 -5.56 7.50 1.48
C SER A 61 -5.94 6.30 2.39
N PRO A 62 -5.45 5.07 2.13
CA PRO A 62 -5.87 3.90 2.90
C PRO A 62 -5.55 4.05 4.39
N GLY A 63 -6.45 3.64 5.28
CA GLY A 63 -6.30 3.79 6.72
C GLY A 63 -7.26 2.89 7.52
N ASN A 64 -7.27 3.05 8.85
CA ASN A 64 -8.13 2.28 9.76
C ASN A 64 -8.01 0.76 9.57
N PHE A 65 -6.77 0.28 9.45
CA PHE A 65 -6.45 -1.13 9.29
C PHE A 65 -6.94 -1.96 10.47
N THR A 66 -7.61 -3.08 10.20
CA THR A 66 -7.99 -4.07 11.21
C THR A 66 -7.98 -5.48 10.63
N ILE A 67 -7.85 -6.48 11.50
CA ILE A 67 -7.89 -7.89 11.13
C ILE A 67 -9.14 -8.51 11.75
N MET A 68 -9.95 -9.17 10.93
CA MET A 68 -11.09 -9.97 11.38
C MET A 68 -11.17 -11.25 10.57
N ASN A 69 -11.25 -12.41 11.24
CA ASN A 69 -11.36 -13.72 10.61
C ASN A 69 -10.30 -13.97 9.51
N ASN A 70 -9.04 -13.65 9.82
CA ASN A 70 -7.89 -13.81 8.91
C ASN A 70 -7.98 -12.98 7.60
N LYS A 71 -8.76 -11.89 7.63
CA LYS A 71 -8.85 -10.91 6.54
C LYS A 71 -8.44 -9.54 7.05
N VAL A 72 -7.75 -8.79 6.19
CA VAL A 72 -7.39 -7.39 6.42
C VAL A 72 -8.51 -6.50 5.88
N TYR A 73 -8.97 -5.57 6.73
CA TYR A 73 -9.94 -4.54 6.39
C TYR A 73 -9.28 -3.17 6.55
N PHE A 74 -9.66 -2.24 5.68
CA PHE A 74 -9.19 -0.86 5.70
C PHE A 74 -10.27 0.04 5.10
N ALA A 75 -10.22 1.33 5.44
CA ALA A 75 -10.98 2.37 4.79
C ALA A 75 -10.10 3.05 3.73
N ALA A 76 -10.69 3.38 2.58
CA ALA A 76 -10.07 4.17 1.53
C ALA A 76 -11.17 4.99 0.84
N THR A 77 -10.77 6.07 0.16
CA THR A 77 -11.65 6.84 -0.73
C THR A 77 -11.47 6.34 -2.16
N ASP A 78 -12.56 6.25 -2.91
CA ASP A 78 -12.55 5.99 -4.36
C ASP A 78 -12.25 7.26 -5.18
N GLY A 79 -12.00 8.39 -4.49
CA GLY A 79 -11.69 9.67 -5.11
C GLY A 79 -12.90 10.35 -5.77
N ILE A 80 -14.10 9.78 -5.65
CA ILE A 80 -15.34 10.34 -6.19
C ILE A 80 -16.10 10.98 -5.03
N LYS A 81 -16.51 12.23 -5.22
CA LYS A 81 -17.39 12.96 -4.30
C LYS A 81 -18.86 12.69 -4.60
#